data_AF-A0A447TMM0-F1
#
_entry.id   AF-A0A447TMM0-F1
#
_cell.length_a   1.000
_cell.length_b   1.000
_cell.length_c   1.000
_cell.angle_alpha   90.00
_cell.angle_beta   90.00
_cell.angle_gamma   90.00
#
_symmetry.space_group_name_H-M   'P 1'
#
loop_
_entity.id
_entity.type
_entity.pdbx_description
1 polymer ?
#
loop_
_entity_poly.entity_id
_entity_poly.type
_entity_poly.pdbx_seq_one_letter_code
_entity_poly.pdbx_strand_id
1 'polypeptide(L)'
;MDTRVTPPGLDKLPQEVERHVGGLNDEWLLAADLIVASPGIALAHPSLSAAASAGVEIVGDIELFLPRSAGADCGHHRLERQKHRDHL
;
A
#
# COMPACT_ATOMS: atom_id res chain seq x y z
N MET A 1 1.01 -8.24 -5.30
CA MET A 1 1.98 -7.80 -6.33
C MET A 1 3.36 -8.24 -5.92
N ASP A 2 4.28 -8.46 -6.86
CA ASP A 2 5.69 -8.73 -6.56
C ASP A 2 6.59 -8.00 -7.57
N THR A 3 7.70 -7.43 -7.09
CA THR A 3 8.67 -6.71 -7.94
C THR A 3 9.52 -7.66 -8.78
N ARG A 4 9.56 -8.95 -8.44
CA ARG A 4 10.23 -10.00 -9.22
C ARG A 4 9.34 -10.46 -10.36
N VAL A 5 9.96 -10.77 -11.50
CA VAL A 5 9.27 -11.34 -12.67
C VAL A 5 8.77 -12.76 -12.39
N THR A 6 9.54 -13.55 -11.63
CA THR A 6 9.21 -14.94 -11.27
C THR A 6 9.30 -15.12 -9.76
N PRO A 7 8.29 -14.67 -8.99
CA PRO A 7 8.29 -14.83 -7.54
C PRO A 7 8.11 -16.31 -7.13
N PRO A 8 8.75 -16.75 -6.04
CA PRO A 8 8.59 -18.11 -5.53
C PRO A 8 7.15 -18.32 -5.02
N GLY A 9 6.57 -19.49 -5.30
CA GLY A 9 5.22 -19.84 -4.85
C GLY A 9 4.08 -19.20 -5.63
N LEU A 10 4.37 -18.57 -6.79
CA LEU A 10 3.36 -18.03 -7.70
C LEU A 10 2.36 -19.11 -8.15
N ASP A 11 2.83 -20.35 -8.27
CA ASP A 11 2.02 -21.53 -8.61
C ASP A 11 1.00 -21.91 -7.53
N LYS A 12 1.23 -21.48 -6.28
CA LYS A 12 0.34 -21.77 -5.15
C LYS A 12 -0.80 -20.77 -5.02
N LEU A 13 -0.75 -19.67 -5.77
CA LEU A 13 -1.78 -18.65 -5.73
C LEU A 13 -3.01 -19.12 -6.54
N PRO A 14 -4.24 -19.10 -5.96
CA PRO A 14 -5.45 -19.44 -6.71
C PRO A 14 -5.61 -18.59 -7.96
N GLN A 15 -6.17 -19.17 -9.04
CA GLN A 15 -6.31 -18.46 -10.32
C GLN A 15 -7.27 -17.27 -10.27
N GLU A 16 -8.18 -17.26 -9.29
CA GLU A 16 -9.15 -16.19 -9.06
C GLU A 16 -8.50 -14.93 -8.46
N VAL A 17 -7.31 -15.04 -7.89
CA VAL A 17 -6.60 -13.91 -7.29
C VAL A 17 -5.80 -13.18 -8.37
N GLU A 18 -6.23 -11.95 -8.67
CA GLU A 18 -5.50 -11.07 -9.57
C GLU A 18 -4.08 -10.78 -9.04
N ARG A 19 -3.10 -10.85 -9.96
CA ARG A 19 -1.69 -10.68 -9.61
C ARG A 19 -0.93 -9.89 -10.66
N HIS A 20 0.00 -9.08 -10.16
CA HIS A 20 0.95 -8.30 -10.95
C HIS A 20 2.38 -8.66 -10.52
N VAL A 21 3.25 -8.95 -11.48
CA VAL A 21 4.66 -9.37 -11.28
C VAL A 21 5.60 -8.50 -12.12
N GLY A 22 6.86 -8.41 -11.70
CA GLY A 22 7.87 -7.61 -12.37
C GLY A 22 7.81 -6.10 -12.06
N GLY A 23 7.04 -5.72 -11.04
CA GLY A 23 6.89 -4.32 -10.65
C GLY A 23 5.74 -4.10 -9.67
N LEU A 24 5.52 -2.83 -9.34
CA LEU A 24 4.31 -2.37 -8.68
C LEU A 24 3.40 -1.72 -9.72
N ASN A 25 2.09 -1.90 -9.57
CA ASN A 25 1.10 -1.25 -10.42
C ASN A 25 0.42 -0.14 -9.61
N ASP A 26 0.69 1.10 -10.03
CA ASP A 26 0.25 2.30 -9.32
C ASP A 26 -1.28 2.46 -9.31
N GLU A 27 -1.96 2.01 -10.36
CA GLU A 27 -3.43 2.09 -10.45
C GLU A 27 -4.09 1.26 -9.36
N TRP A 28 -3.62 0.03 -9.14
CA TRP A 28 -4.14 -0.82 -8.08
C TRP A 28 -3.75 -0.30 -6.70
N LEU A 29 -2.55 0.28 -6.54
CA LEU A 29 -2.13 0.86 -5.27
C LEU A 29 -2.99 2.07 -4.89
N LEU A 30 -3.34 2.92 -5.85
CA LEU A 30 -4.18 4.10 -5.62
C LEU A 30 -5.67 3.74 -5.46
N ALA A 31 -6.11 2.63 -6.03
CA ALA A 31 -7.47 2.13 -5.91
C ALA A 31 -7.70 1.25 -4.67
N ALA A 32 -6.64 0.86 -3.95
CA ALA A 32 -6.73 -0.02 -2.80
C ALA A 32 -7.27 0.73 -1.56
N ASP A 33 -8.11 0.05 -0.77
CA ASP A 33 -8.51 0.54 0.55
C ASP A 33 -7.41 0.32 1.61
N LEU A 34 -6.63 -0.77 1.45
CA LEU A 34 -5.56 -1.18 2.36
C LEU A 34 -4.43 -1.85 1.58
N ILE A 35 -3.20 -1.45 1.86
CA ILE A 35 -1.99 -2.08 1.34
C ILE A 35 -1.28 -2.81 2.48
N VAL A 36 -1.08 -4.11 2.32
CA VAL A 36 -0.24 -4.91 3.23
C VAL A 36 1.15 -5.05 2.61
N ALA A 37 2.12 -4.35 3.17
CA ALA A 37 3.50 -4.38 2.70
C ALA A 37 4.30 -5.47 3.41
N SER A 38 4.93 -6.36 2.63
CA SER A 38 5.92 -7.29 3.15
C SER A 38 7.17 -6.53 3.63
N PRO A 39 7.91 -7.02 4.64
CA PRO A 39 9.01 -6.28 5.27
C PRO A 39 10.20 -6.05 4.32
N GLY A 40 10.26 -6.79 3.20
CA GLY A 40 11.24 -6.59 2.14
C GLY A 40 10.90 -5.46 1.15
N ILE A 41 9.72 -4.85 1.25
CA ILE A 41 9.33 -3.70 0.42
C ILE A 41 9.56 -2.43 1.23
N ALA A 42 10.39 -1.53 0.70
CA ALA A 42 10.63 -0.24 1.34
C ALA A 42 9.35 0.60 1.30
N LEU A 43 8.84 1.01 2.46
CA LEU A 43 7.70 1.94 2.55
C LEU A 43 8.00 3.30 1.89
N ALA A 44 9.27 3.66 1.78
CA ALA A 44 9.74 4.83 1.05
C ALA A 44 9.70 4.67 -0.49
N HIS A 45 9.21 3.55 -1.02
CA HIS A 45 9.05 3.37 -2.46
C HIS A 45 8.10 4.45 -3.02
N PRO A 46 8.44 5.12 -4.15
CA PRO A 46 7.67 6.25 -4.68
C PRO A 46 6.18 5.93 -4.88
N SER A 47 5.86 4.75 -5.42
CA SER A 47 4.47 4.29 -5.58
C SER A 47 3.70 4.13 -4.26
N LEU A 48 4.36 3.64 -3.21
CA LEU A 48 3.72 3.49 -1.89
C LEU A 48 3.56 4.84 -1.20
N SER A 49 4.56 5.72 -1.33
CA SER A 49 4.48 7.10 -0.85
C SER A 49 3.33 7.86 -1.53
N ALA A 50 3.12 7.65 -2.83
CA ALA A 50 1.99 8.20 -3.56
C ALA A 50 0.65 7.66 -3.04
N ALA A 51 0.53 6.35 -2.79
CA ALA A 51 -0.66 5.74 -2.22
C ALA A 51 -0.97 6.26 -0.80
N ALA A 52 0.04 6.33 0.06
CA ALA A 52 -0.09 6.92 1.40
C ALA A 52 -0.54 8.39 1.32
N SER A 53 0.01 9.17 0.38
CA SER A 53 -0.37 10.57 0.15
C SER A 53 -1.80 10.71 -0.40
N ALA A 54 -2.29 9.70 -1.13
CA ALA A 54 -3.68 9.61 -1.58
C ALA A 54 -4.65 9.19 -0.46
N GLY A 55 -4.14 8.83 0.72
CA GLY A 55 -4.93 8.44 1.88
C GLY A 55 -5.17 6.94 2.01
N VAL A 56 -4.44 6.12 1.26
CA VAL A 56 -4.51 4.66 1.37
C VAL A 56 -3.79 4.20 2.64
N GLU A 57 -4.44 3.35 3.44
CA GLU A 57 -3.82 2.78 4.64
C GLU A 57 -2.74 1.76 4.22
N ILE A 58 -1.54 1.89 4.79
CA ILE A 58 -0.42 0.96 4.55
C ILE A 58 0.00 0.36 5.88
N VAL A 59 -0.02 -0.97 5.96
CA VAL A 59 0.35 -1.72 7.16
C VAL A 59 1.39 -2.79 6.84
N GLY A 60 2.24 -3.12 7.80
CA GLY A 60 3.13 -4.29 7.71
C GLY A 60 2.36 -5.61 7.83
N ASP A 61 2.93 -6.69 7.32
CA ASP A 61 2.38 -8.05 7.52
C ASP A 61 2.31 -8.44 9.00
N ILE A 62 3.32 -8.07 9.80
CA ILE A 62 3.32 -8.30 11.25
C ILE A 62 2.23 -7.48 11.94
N GLU A 63 2.05 -6.23 11.52
CA GLU A 63 1.06 -5.30 12.08
C GLU A 63 -0.37 -5.77 11.82
N LEU A 64 -0.61 -6.47 10.71
CA LEU A 64 -1.90 -7.10 10.41
C LEU A 64 -2.33 -8.13 11.48
N PHE A 65 -1.36 -8.79 12.12
CA PHE A 65 -1.64 -9.78 13.16
C PHE A 65 -1.63 -9.21 14.58
N LEU A 66 -1.25 -7.94 14.77
CA LEU A 66 -1.28 -7.30 16.08
C LEU A 66 -2.70 -6.83 16.40
N PRO A 67 -3.18 -7.03 17.64
CA PRO A 67 -4.44 -6.45 18.07
C PRO A 67 -4.39 -4.93 17.95
N ARG A 68 -5.36 -4.35 17.24
CA ARG A 68 -5.48 -2.90 16.98
C ARG A 68 -5.60 -2.04 18.26
N SER A 69 -5.71 -2.68 19.43
CA SER A 69 -5.73 -2.07 20.77
C SER A 69 -4.34 -1.69 21.31
N ALA A 70 -3.25 -2.14 20.68
CA ALA A 70 -1.89 -1.75 21.04
C ALA A 70 -1.51 -0.39 20.41
N GLY A 71 -2.24 0.67 20.74
CA GLY A 71 -1.73 2.05 20.77
C GLY A 71 -1.06 2.64 19.53
N ALA A 72 -1.28 2.12 18.33
CA ALA A 72 -0.94 2.81 17.10
C ALA A 72 -2.23 3.48 16.59
N ASP A 73 -2.44 4.72 17.03
CA ASP A 73 -3.15 5.70 16.22
C ASP A 73 -2.32 5.84 14.93
N CYS A 74 -2.55 4.94 13.97
CA CYS A 74 -2.01 5.04 12.63
C CYS A 74 -2.56 6.34 12.10
N GLY A 75 -1.74 7.39 12.17
CA GLY A 75 -2.16 8.77 12.07
C GLY A 75 -3.19 8.93 10.97
N HIS A 76 -4.38 9.37 11.38
CA HIS A 76 -5.32 10.07 10.53
C HIS A 76 -4.59 11.32 10.00
N HIS A 77 -3.62 11.17 9.10
CA HIS A 77 -3.09 12.24 8.28
C HIS A 77 -4.17 12.54 7.24
N ARG A 78 -5.27 13.12 7.74
CA ARG A 78 -6.15 13.99 6.98
C ARG A 78 -5.26 15.15 6.54
N LEU A 79 -4.56 15.00 5.42
CA LEU A 79 -3.91 16.08 4.72
C LEU A 79 -4.96 17.15 4.46
N GLU A 80 -4.88 18.20 5.25
CA GLU A 80 -5.75 19.36 5.16
C GLU A 80 -5.65 19.94 3.76
N ARG A 81 -6.77 19.92 3.05
CA ARG A 81 -7.20 20.97 2.12
C ARG A 81 -6.10 21.67 1.31
N GLN A 82 -5.37 20.95 0.46
CA GLN A 82 -4.66 21.57 -0.66
C GLN A 82 -5.62 21.83 -1.83
N LYS A 83 -6.64 22.67 -1.61
CA LYS A 83 -7.31 23.45 -2.66
C LYS A 83 -7.55 24.86 -2.17
N HIS A 84 -6.51 25.43 -1.57
CA HIS A 84 -6.42 26.87 -1.39
C HIS A 84 -6.17 27.50 -2.77
N ARG A 85 -7.27 27.68 -3.49
CA ARG A 85 -7.57 28.92 -4.19
C ARG A 85 -6.41 29.40 -5.07
N ASP A 86 -6.35 28.86 -6.28
CA ASP A 86 -5.82 29.57 -7.44
C ASP A 86 -6.31 31.02 -7.36
N HIS A 87 -5.37 31.91 -7.04
CA HIS A 87 -5.61 33.33 -6.92
C HIS A 87 -5.92 33.88 -8.31
N LEU A 88 -6.95 34.72 -8.36
CA LEU A 88 -7.07 35.81 -9.32
C LEU A 88 -5.76 36.60 -9.41
#